data_AF-A0A3C1IZQ1-F1
#
_entry.id   AF-A0A3C1IZQ1-F1
#
_cell.length_a   1.000
_cell.length_b   1.000
_cell.length_c   1.000
_cell.angle_alpha   90.00
_cell.angle_beta   90.00
_cell.angle_gamma   90.00
#
_symmetry.space_group_name_H-M   'P 1'
#
loop_
_entity.id
_entity.type
_entity.pdbx_description
1 polymer ?
#
loop_
_entity_poly.entity_id
_entity_poly.type
_entity_poly.pdbx_seq_one_letter_code
_entity_poly.pdbx_strand_id
1 'polypeptide(L)'
;MVMQNPDWNIQTESQTKVKKTRIYISVVLAVIGLVIIGSQVIPLAKSYIDGMIEQVRADSKVDPVPESYQTYIESQLAYYDPGKSYFANLSSELGSIGGGSQYYDPLTQTQKTVIIDKDYDKDMYIDIKSIGIVNIKISANVDSYNDKVYNQFLKQGLAHFKGTPLPGDGGNSFIYGHSAVESFFSNHQNLPETIFSRLSNIDVGEEVDIKKDEKVLKYIVRSKKIVSPDDFSILESQNNKETVTLMTCWPLGIGTKRLIVVAERQI
;
A
#
# COMPACT_ATOMS: atom_id res chain seq x y z
N MET A 1 91.26 -65.58 38.96
CA MET A 1 91.30 -64.49 37.97
C MET A 1 90.42 -64.87 36.79
N VAL A 2 89.13 -64.49 36.80
CA VAL A 2 88.30 -64.26 35.60
C VAL A 2 87.28 -63.19 36.00
N MET A 3 87.13 -62.19 35.14
CA MET A 3 86.52 -60.88 35.35
C MET A 3 85.00 -60.93 35.51
N GLN A 4 84.47 -60.08 36.40
CA GLN A 4 83.09 -59.59 36.36
C GLN A 4 82.87 -58.77 35.09
N ASN A 5 81.75 -59.00 34.39
CA ASN A 5 81.29 -58.12 33.31
C ASN A 5 79.96 -57.47 33.79
N PRO A 6 79.74 -56.16 33.63
CA PRO A 6 78.56 -55.50 34.15
C PRO A 6 77.37 -55.75 33.23
N ASP A 7 76.27 -56.24 33.79
CA ASP A 7 74.99 -56.34 33.08
C ASP A 7 74.51 -54.94 32.68
N TRP A 8 74.45 -54.67 31.37
CA TRP A 8 73.82 -53.47 30.83
C TRP A 8 72.30 -53.65 30.91
N ASN A 9 71.68 -53.02 31.90
CA ASN A 9 70.22 -52.96 32.04
C ASN A 9 69.62 -52.01 30.99
N ILE A 10 69.39 -52.52 29.79
CA ILE A 10 68.61 -51.81 28.76
C ILE A 10 67.14 -52.12 29.04
N GLN A 11 66.38 -51.12 29.49
CA GLN A 11 64.92 -51.23 29.62
C GLN A 11 64.32 -51.54 28.24
N THR A 12 63.98 -52.81 28.00
CA THR A 12 63.24 -53.20 26.80
C THR A 12 61.82 -52.69 26.94
N GLU A 13 61.41 -51.79 26.03
CA GLU A 13 60.05 -51.25 26.05
C GLU A 13 59.01 -52.38 26.05
N SER A 14 58.00 -52.23 26.92
CA SER A 14 56.92 -53.20 27.06
C SER A 14 56.21 -53.45 25.73
N GLN A 15 56.38 -54.63 25.15
CA GLN A 15 55.75 -55.09 23.91
C GLN A 15 54.21 -54.92 23.93
N THR A 16 53.60 -55.10 25.10
CA THR A 16 52.16 -54.90 25.32
C THR A 16 51.74 -53.44 25.18
N LYS A 17 52.58 -52.51 25.63
CA LYS A 17 52.35 -51.05 25.51
C LYS A 17 52.43 -50.63 24.04
N VAL A 18 53.44 -51.13 23.31
CA VAL A 18 53.59 -50.88 21.87
C VAL A 18 52.39 -51.39 21.07
N LYS A 19 51.90 -52.60 21.36
CA LYS A 19 50.72 -53.18 20.67
C LYS A 19 49.45 -52.37 20.91
N LYS A 20 49.20 -51.91 22.15
CA LYS A 20 48.05 -51.06 22.48
C LYS A 20 48.13 -49.69 21.80
N THR A 21 49.32 -49.08 21.79
CA THR A 21 49.55 -47.79 21.12
C THR A 21 49.32 -47.90 19.62
N ARG A 22 49.77 -48.98 18.97
CA ARG A 22 49.53 -49.21 17.53
C ARG A 22 48.02 -49.27 17.22
N ILE A 23 47.26 -50.02 18.02
CA ILE A 23 45.79 -50.11 17.84
C ILE A 23 45.15 -48.74 18.04
N TYR A 24 45.54 -48.01 19.08
CA TYR A 24 44.98 -46.69 19.35
C TYR A 24 45.24 -45.71 18.20
N ILE A 25 46.48 -45.67 17.69
CA ILE A 25 46.85 -44.84 16.53
C ILE A 25 46.02 -45.25 15.30
N SER A 26 45.86 -46.55 15.03
CA SER A 26 45.05 -47.03 13.90
C SER A 26 43.59 -46.60 14.01
N VAL A 27 43.00 -46.68 15.20
CA VAL A 27 41.60 -46.25 15.44
C VAL A 27 41.46 -44.73 15.25
N VAL A 28 42.38 -43.95 15.82
CA VAL A 28 42.38 -42.49 15.68
C VAL A 28 42.49 -42.08 14.21
N LEU A 29 43.41 -42.70 13.45
CA LEU A 29 43.58 -42.42 12.02
C LEU A 29 42.34 -42.82 11.21
N ALA A 30 41.69 -43.94 11.54
CA ALA A 30 40.46 -44.36 10.88
C ALA A 30 39.30 -43.38 11.13
N VAL A 31 39.15 -42.89 12.36
CA VAL A 31 38.14 -41.90 12.72
C VAL A 31 38.39 -40.58 12.01
N ILE A 32 39.64 -40.09 11.99
CA ILE A 32 40.01 -38.86 11.26
C ILE A 32 39.71 -39.02 9.77
N GLY A 33 40.05 -40.17 9.17
CA GLY A 33 39.73 -40.46 7.77
C GLY A 33 38.24 -40.41 7.49
N LEU A 34 37.41 -41.01 8.34
CA LEU A 34 35.95 -40.96 8.20
C LEU A 34 35.39 -39.54 8.35
N VAL A 35 35.95 -38.73 9.25
CA VAL A 35 35.56 -37.33 9.42
C VAL A 35 35.90 -36.50 8.19
N ILE A 36 37.08 -36.70 7.59
CA ILE A 36 37.51 -36.01 6.37
C ILE A 36 36.63 -36.42 5.17
N ILE A 37 36.34 -37.72 5.03
CA ILE A 37 35.47 -38.21 3.96
C ILE A 37 34.05 -37.65 4.17
N GLY A 38 33.52 -37.69 5.39
CA GLY A 38 32.22 -37.13 5.73
C GLY A 38 32.13 -35.63 5.45
N SER A 39 33.19 -34.87 5.76
CA SER A 39 33.22 -33.42 5.54
C SER A 39 33.23 -33.02 4.06
N GLN A 40 33.65 -33.91 3.17
CA GLN A 40 33.63 -33.68 1.72
C GLN A 40 32.39 -34.26 1.02
N VAL A 41 31.92 -35.44 1.45
CA VAL A 41 30.81 -36.15 0.79
C VAL A 41 29.45 -35.50 1.11
N ILE A 42 29.24 -35.04 2.34
CA ILE A 42 27.99 -34.39 2.76
C ILE A 42 27.69 -33.10 1.95
N PRO A 43 28.63 -32.15 1.78
CA PRO A 43 28.35 -30.96 0.99
C PRO A 43 28.14 -31.25 -0.50
N LEU A 44 28.84 -32.24 -1.06
CA LEU A 44 28.64 -32.66 -2.45
C LEU A 44 27.25 -33.28 -2.67
N ALA A 45 26.82 -34.17 -1.77
CA ALA A 45 25.49 -34.77 -1.83
C ALA A 45 24.38 -33.71 -1.67
N LYS A 46 24.56 -32.76 -0.75
CA LYS A 46 23.64 -31.63 -0.58
C LYS A 46 23.55 -30.79 -1.85
N SER A 47 24.69 -30.43 -2.43
CA SER A 47 24.76 -29.66 -3.68
C SER A 47 24.07 -30.37 -4.85
N TYR A 48 24.18 -31.70 -4.94
CA TYR A 48 23.52 -32.47 -5.98
C TYR A 48 21.99 -32.46 -5.82
N ILE A 49 21.50 -32.64 -4.59
CA ILE A 49 20.06 -32.58 -4.28
C ILE A 49 19.50 -31.18 -4.52
N ASP A 50 20.21 -30.14 -4.06
CA ASP A 50 19.83 -28.75 -4.27
C ASP A 50 19.76 -28.43 -5.79
N GLY A 51 20.71 -28.92 -6.58
CA GLY A 51 20.70 -28.78 -8.04
C GLY A 51 19.53 -29.48 -8.72
N MET A 52 19.15 -30.69 -8.28
CA MET A 52 17.96 -31.36 -8.79
C MET A 52 16.66 -30.62 -8.43
N ILE A 53 16.58 -30.06 -7.22
CA ILE A 53 15.42 -29.26 -6.77
C ILE A 53 15.32 -27.96 -7.59
N GLU A 54 16.44 -27.28 -7.84
CA GLU A 54 16.50 -26.11 -8.70
C GLU A 54 16.07 -26.42 -10.14
N GLN A 55 16.53 -27.56 -10.69
CA GLN A 55 16.16 -27.98 -12.04
C GLN A 55 14.68 -28.31 -12.15
N VAL A 56 14.10 -29.04 -11.20
CA VAL A 56 12.65 -29.29 -11.14
C VAL A 56 11.87 -27.97 -10.99
N ARG A 57 12.35 -27.03 -10.17
CA ARG A 57 11.75 -25.70 -10.03
C ARG A 57 11.86 -24.87 -11.31
N ALA A 58 12.92 -25.04 -12.10
CA ALA A 58 13.10 -24.41 -13.40
C ALA A 58 12.18 -25.01 -14.47
N ASP A 59 12.07 -26.34 -14.52
CA ASP A 59 11.20 -27.08 -15.45
C ASP A 59 9.71 -26.92 -15.11
N SER A 60 9.39 -26.58 -13.85
CA SER A 60 8.02 -26.28 -13.38
C SER A 60 7.65 -24.80 -13.49
N LYS A 61 8.49 -23.94 -14.10
CA LYS A 61 8.10 -22.55 -14.36
C LYS A 61 7.02 -22.55 -15.42
N VAL A 62 5.77 -22.30 -14.99
CA VAL A 62 4.70 -21.83 -15.87
C VAL A 62 5.27 -20.69 -16.69
N ASP A 63 5.09 -20.72 -18.02
CA ASP A 63 5.57 -19.69 -18.93
C ASP A 63 5.33 -18.30 -18.32
N PRO A 64 6.32 -17.39 -18.36
CA PRO A 64 6.12 -16.05 -17.82
C PRO A 64 4.90 -15.47 -18.52
N VAL A 65 3.88 -15.19 -17.71
CA VAL A 65 2.64 -14.56 -18.15
C VAL A 65 3.05 -13.40 -19.07
N PRO A 66 2.51 -13.27 -20.30
CA PRO A 66 2.96 -12.22 -21.20
C PRO A 66 2.90 -10.88 -20.48
N GLU A 67 3.86 -9.99 -20.73
CA GLU A 67 4.00 -8.72 -19.99
C GLU A 67 2.67 -7.95 -19.90
N SER A 68 1.88 -7.96 -20.99
CA SER A 68 0.53 -7.39 -21.03
C SER A 68 -0.45 -7.98 -20.01
N TYR A 69 -0.38 -9.28 -19.76
CA TYR A 69 -1.19 -9.96 -18.76
C TYR A 69 -0.63 -9.77 -17.34
N GLN A 70 0.69 -9.63 -17.17
CA GLN A 70 1.26 -9.22 -15.88
C GLN A 70 0.79 -7.82 -15.51
N THR A 71 0.91 -6.86 -16.42
CA THR A 71 0.40 -5.49 -16.24
C THR A 71 -1.11 -5.47 -16.03
N TYR A 72 -1.88 -6.31 -16.73
CA TYR A 72 -3.32 -6.43 -16.54
C TYR A 72 -3.69 -7.01 -15.17
N ILE A 73 -3.02 -8.09 -14.75
CA ILE A 73 -3.27 -8.74 -13.46
C ILE A 73 -2.83 -7.84 -12.30
N GLU A 74 -1.67 -7.19 -12.42
CA GLU A 74 -1.19 -6.22 -11.44
C GLU A 74 -2.12 -5.02 -11.35
N SER A 75 -2.52 -4.41 -12.47
CA SER A 75 -3.46 -3.28 -12.44
C SER A 75 -4.82 -3.67 -11.89
N GLN A 76 -5.41 -4.81 -12.29
CA GLN A 76 -6.73 -5.24 -11.81
C GLN A 76 -6.72 -5.70 -10.34
N LEU A 77 -5.60 -6.19 -9.80
CA LEU A 77 -5.50 -6.64 -8.41
C LEU A 77 -4.90 -5.60 -7.46
N ALA A 78 -4.23 -4.56 -7.97
CA ALA A 78 -3.50 -3.60 -7.13
C ALA A 78 -4.38 -2.53 -6.49
N TYR A 79 -5.49 -2.16 -7.12
CA TYR A 79 -6.38 -1.13 -6.59
C TYR A 79 -7.81 -1.66 -6.38
N TYR A 80 -8.46 -1.13 -5.36
CA TYR A 80 -9.82 -1.51 -5.01
C TYR A 80 -10.82 -0.47 -5.50
N ASP A 81 -11.87 -0.93 -6.20
CA ASP A 81 -13.01 -0.13 -6.62
C ASP A 81 -14.18 -0.34 -5.64
N PRO A 82 -14.70 0.70 -4.96
CA PRO A 82 -15.85 0.58 -4.07
C PRO A 82 -17.12 0.05 -4.78
N GLY A 83 -17.16 0.11 -6.10
CA GLY A 83 -18.14 -0.55 -6.94
C GLY A 83 -19.43 0.25 -7.14
N LYS A 84 -20.16 -0.13 -8.19
CA LYS A 84 -21.42 0.52 -8.61
C LYS A 84 -22.48 0.59 -7.50
N SER A 85 -22.60 -0.44 -6.66
CA SER A 85 -23.60 -0.50 -5.59
C SER A 85 -23.36 0.55 -4.51
N TYR A 86 -22.09 0.80 -4.15
CA TYR A 86 -21.74 1.83 -3.18
C TYR A 86 -22.19 3.22 -3.65
N PHE A 87 -21.85 3.58 -4.89
CA PHE A 87 -22.22 4.89 -5.43
C PHE A 87 -23.71 5.02 -5.70
N ALA A 88 -24.40 3.95 -6.11
CA ALA A 88 -25.85 3.95 -6.23
C ALA A 88 -26.55 4.25 -4.91
N ASN A 89 -26.09 3.64 -3.81
CA ASN A 89 -26.62 3.90 -2.47
C ASN A 89 -26.27 5.32 -2.01
N LEU A 90 -25.02 5.74 -2.19
CA LEU A 90 -24.55 7.09 -1.84
C LEU A 90 -25.38 8.18 -2.54
N SER A 91 -25.68 8.01 -3.82
CA SER A 91 -26.48 8.96 -4.58
C SER A 91 -27.98 8.94 -4.22
N SER A 92 -28.51 7.81 -3.72
CA SER A 92 -29.89 7.78 -3.22
C SER A 92 -30.10 8.72 -2.02
N GLU A 93 -29.06 8.92 -1.21
CA GLU A 93 -29.10 9.86 -0.08
C GLU A 93 -28.87 11.32 -0.46
N LEU A 94 -28.29 11.60 -1.63
CA LEU A 94 -28.23 12.99 -2.13
C LEU A 94 -29.62 13.60 -2.36
N GLY A 95 -30.64 12.77 -2.62
CA GLY A 95 -32.03 13.22 -2.74
C GLY A 95 -32.55 13.93 -1.48
N SER A 96 -31.97 13.61 -0.32
CA SER A 96 -32.30 14.18 0.99
C SER A 96 -31.50 15.47 1.30
N ILE A 97 -30.39 15.70 0.60
CA ILE A 97 -29.41 16.77 0.85
C ILE A 97 -29.54 17.92 -0.19
N GLY A 98 -30.32 17.70 -1.25
CA GLY A 98 -30.34 18.51 -2.47
C GLY A 98 -30.85 19.95 -2.35
N GLY A 99 -30.08 20.88 -2.95
CA GLY A 99 -30.49 22.17 -3.52
C GLY A 99 -31.46 23.03 -2.70
N GLY A 100 -30.92 23.96 -1.91
CA GLY A 100 -31.71 24.90 -1.09
C GLY A 100 -31.24 24.99 0.36
N SER A 101 -30.43 24.03 0.81
CA SER A 101 -29.70 24.08 2.07
C SER A 101 -28.89 25.36 2.19
N GLN A 102 -28.82 25.92 3.39
CA GLN A 102 -28.07 27.14 3.68
C GLN A 102 -26.73 26.81 4.31
N TYR A 103 -25.71 27.62 4.03
CA TYR A 103 -24.43 27.58 4.71
C TYR A 103 -24.05 28.99 5.19
N TYR A 104 -23.29 29.05 6.27
CA TYR A 104 -22.75 30.27 6.83
C TYR A 104 -21.48 30.69 6.08
N ASP A 105 -21.49 31.87 5.49
CA ASP A 105 -20.31 32.50 4.91
C ASP A 105 -19.67 33.46 5.93
N PRO A 106 -18.46 33.17 6.42
CA PRO A 106 -17.80 34.02 7.41
C PRO A 106 -17.26 35.33 6.83
N LEU A 107 -17.08 35.46 5.50
CA LEU A 107 -16.68 36.74 4.87
C LEU A 107 -17.81 37.76 4.93
N THR A 108 -19.01 37.33 4.57
CA THR A 108 -20.19 38.21 4.54
C THR A 108 -20.99 38.18 5.83
N GLN A 109 -20.69 37.24 6.74
CA GLN A 109 -21.42 36.99 8.00
C GLN A 109 -22.91 36.73 7.77
N THR A 110 -23.26 36.06 6.66
CA THR A 110 -24.64 35.79 6.26
C THR A 110 -24.83 34.33 5.88
N GLN A 111 -26.08 33.86 5.97
CA GLN A 111 -26.49 32.60 5.38
C GLN A 111 -26.60 32.76 3.86
N LYS A 112 -25.99 31.83 3.13
CA LYS A 112 -26.05 31.74 1.67
C LYS A 112 -26.61 30.39 1.27
N THR A 113 -27.29 30.37 0.13
CA THR A 113 -27.83 29.12 -0.42
C THR A 113 -26.70 28.35 -1.08
N VAL A 114 -26.65 27.05 -0.80
CA VAL A 114 -25.72 26.12 -1.44
C VAL A 114 -26.08 25.97 -2.92
N ILE A 115 -25.10 26.15 -3.79
CA ILE A 115 -25.27 26.03 -5.25
C ILE A 115 -24.76 24.65 -5.69
N ILE A 116 -25.56 23.94 -6.47
CA ILE A 116 -25.16 22.67 -7.11
C ILE A 116 -25.13 22.89 -8.61
N ASP A 117 -23.98 23.32 -9.13
CA ASP A 117 -23.74 23.47 -10.56
C ASP A 117 -23.38 22.11 -11.17
N LYS A 118 -24.37 21.49 -11.81
CA LYS A 118 -24.22 20.18 -12.48
C LYS A 118 -23.65 20.28 -13.89
N ASP A 119 -23.56 21.51 -14.44
CA ASP A 119 -23.13 21.77 -15.81
C ASP A 119 -21.65 22.19 -15.87
N TYR A 120 -21.04 22.51 -14.72
CA TYR A 120 -19.60 22.74 -14.62
C TYR A 120 -18.79 21.51 -15.10
N ASP A 121 -17.92 21.73 -16.09
CA ASP A 121 -17.18 20.68 -16.80
C ASP A 121 -15.66 20.91 -16.84
N LYS A 122 -15.17 22.00 -16.22
CA LYS A 122 -13.74 22.33 -16.22
C LYS A 122 -12.97 21.48 -15.23
N ASP A 123 -11.70 21.29 -15.52
CA ASP A 123 -10.77 20.62 -14.62
C ASP A 123 -10.45 21.49 -13.39
N MET A 124 -10.53 20.88 -12.21
CA MET A 124 -10.01 21.43 -10.97
C MET A 124 -8.71 20.70 -10.60
N TYR A 125 -7.92 21.26 -9.68
CA TYR A 125 -6.69 20.62 -9.21
C TYR A 125 -6.59 20.69 -7.69
N ILE A 126 -5.97 19.68 -7.08
CA ILE A 126 -5.73 19.62 -5.63
C ILE A 126 -4.23 19.56 -5.34
N ASP A 127 -3.84 20.25 -4.28
CA ASP A 127 -2.52 20.23 -3.66
C ASP A 127 -2.69 19.95 -2.16
N ILE A 128 -2.07 18.87 -1.67
CA ILE A 128 -1.90 18.55 -0.25
C ILE A 128 -0.40 18.31 -0.04
N LYS A 129 0.33 19.40 0.18
CA LYS A 129 1.80 19.42 0.16
C LYS A 129 2.42 18.53 1.24
N SER A 130 1.80 18.45 2.42
CA SER A 130 2.30 17.65 3.55
C SER A 130 2.47 16.17 3.22
N ILE A 131 1.59 15.63 2.37
CA ILE A 131 1.62 14.24 1.92
C ILE A 131 2.07 14.11 0.46
N GLY A 132 2.59 15.18 -0.14
CA GLY A 132 3.13 15.18 -1.50
C GLY A 132 2.10 14.91 -2.60
N ILE A 133 0.81 15.17 -2.35
CA ILE A 133 -0.19 15.24 -3.42
C ILE A 133 -0.04 16.64 -4.03
N VAL A 134 0.44 16.73 -5.26
CA VAL A 134 0.76 18.01 -5.90
C VAL A 134 0.16 18.04 -7.30
N ASN A 135 -0.64 19.07 -7.57
CA ASN A 135 -1.26 19.37 -8.86
C ASN A 135 -2.02 18.18 -9.47
N ILE A 136 -2.81 17.49 -8.65
CA ILE A 136 -3.61 16.35 -9.09
C ILE A 136 -4.94 16.82 -9.62
N LYS A 137 -5.32 16.36 -10.81
CA LYS A 137 -6.59 16.68 -11.46
C LYS A 137 -7.77 16.13 -10.66
N ILE A 138 -8.81 16.95 -10.52
CA ILE A 138 -10.15 16.57 -10.07
C ILE A 138 -11.10 16.81 -11.25
N SER A 139 -11.69 15.74 -11.77
CA SER A 139 -12.75 15.82 -12.78
C SER A 139 -14.07 16.21 -12.12
N ALA A 140 -14.69 17.28 -12.64
CA ALA A 140 -15.96 17.78 -12.12
C ALA A 140 -17.14 16.88 -12.51
N ASN A 141 -18.18 16.89 -11.67
CA ASN A 141 -19.50 16.32 -11.96
C ASN A 141 -19.49 14.90 -12.57
N VAL A 142 -18.61 14.02 -12.06
CA VAL A 142 -18.49 12.65 -12.54
C VAL A 142 -19.75 11.86 -12.18
N ASP A 143 -20.35 11.22 -13.19
CA ASP A 143 -21.48 10.31 -12.99
C ASP A 143 -21.00 8.97 -12.42
N SER A 144 -21.05 8.87 -11.10
CA SER A 144 -20.57 7.70 -10.35
C SER A 144 -21.53 6.51 -10.38
N TYR A 145 -22.72 6.62 -10.98
CA TYR A 145 -23.62 5.48 -11.17
C TYR A 145 -23.13 4.49 -12.22
N ASN A 146 -22.24 4.93 -13.10
CA ASN A 146 -21.68 4.12 -14.16
C ASN A 146 -20.20 3.86 -13.89
N ASP A 147 -19.90 2.61 -13.55
CA ASP A 147 -18.55 2.09 -13.28
C ASP A 147 -17.57 2.36 -14.41
N LYS A 148 -17.99 2.18 -15.66
CA LYS A 148 -17.14 2.49 -16.81
C LYS A 148 -16.81 3.98 -16.91
N VAL A 149 -17.75 4.85 -16.53
CA VAL A 149 -17.58 6.30 -16.59
C VAL A 149 -16.63 6.77 -15.49
N TYR A 150 -16.92 6.48 -14.21
CA TYR A 150 -16.06 7.00 -13.15
C TYR A 150 -14.66 6.37 -13.16
N ASN A 151 -14.52 5.09 -13.52
CA ASN A 151 -13.20 4.47 -13.61
C ASN A 151 -12.34 5.11 -14.72
N GLN A 152 -12.95 5.63 -15.79
CA GLN A 152 -12.21 6.38 -16.80
C GLN A 152 -11.62 7.68 -16.25
N PHE A 153 -12.36 8.40 -15.40
CA PHE A 153 -11.89 9.64 -14.78
C PHE A 153 -10.85 9.37 -13.69
N LEU A 154 -11.05 8.34 -12.87
CA LEU A 154 -10.12 8.00 -11.79
C LEU A 154 -8.75 7.57 -12.30
N LYS A 155 -8.63 7.05 -13.53
CA LYS A 155 -7.32 6.84 -14.17
C LYS A 155 -6.47 8.10 -14.33
N GLN A 156 -7.11 9.27 -14.35
CA GLN A 156 -6.45 10.56 -14.56
C GLN A 156 -6.27 11.37 -13.26
N GLY A 157 -6.75 10.85 -12.13
CA GLY A 157 -6.71 11.53 -10.84
C GLY A 157 -7.96 11.27 -10.01
N LEU A 158 -8.64 12.35 -9.62
CA LEU A 158 -9.75 12.32 -8.68
C LEU A 158 -11.06 12.68 -9.36
N ALA A 159 -12.17 12.30 -8.72
CA ALA A 159 -13.50 12.59 -9.19
C ALA A 159 -14.28 13.38 -8.13
N HIS A 160 -14.91 14.47 -8.55
CA HIS A 160 -15.95 15.13 -7.80
C HIS A 160 -17.28 14.41 -8.03
N PHE A 161 -17.98 14.08 -6.95
CA PHE A 161 -19.24 13.35 -6.98
C PHE A 161 -20.38 14.24 -7.50
N LYS A 162 -20.95 13.88 -8.65
CA LYS A 162 -22.04 14.66 -9.24
C LYS A 162 -23.23 14.77 -8.28
N GLY A 163 -23.67 16.00 -8.05
CA GLY A 163 -24.79 16.31 -7.15
C GLY A 163 -24.37 16.81 -5.77
N THR A 164 -23.08 16.81 -5.43
CA THR A 164 -22.56 17.66 -4.35
C THR A 164 -22.17 19.04 -4.86
N PRO A 165 -22.12 20.07 -4.00
CA PRO A 165 -21.57 21.37 -4.36
C PRO A 165 -20.11 21.26 -4.80
N LEU A 166 -19.69 22.07 -5.77
CA LEU A 166 -18.27 22.15 -6.11
C LEU A 166 -17.50 22.89 -4.98
N PRO A 167 -16.18 22.69 -4.86
CA PRO A 167 -15.37 23.48 -3.96
C PRO A 167 -15.59 24.98 -4.21
N GLY A 168 -15.82 25.76 -3.15
CA GLY A 168 -16.11 27.20 -3.21
C GLY A 168 -17.59 27.58 -3.36
N ASP A 169 -18.49 26.63 -3.59
CA ASP A 169 -19.93 26.91 -3.79
C ASP A 169 -20.76 26.73 -2.50
N GLY A 170 -20.08 26.59 -1.35
CA GLY A 170 -20.68 26.31 -0.06
C GLY A 170 -21.05 24.84 0.16
N GLY A 171 -21.56 24.52 1.36
CA GLY A 171 -21.95 23.15 1.71
C GLY A 171 -20.77 22.18 1.74
N ASN A 172 -21.00 20.90 1.43
CA ASN A 172 -19.97 19.86 1.47
C ASN A 172 -19.66 19.30 0.08
N SER A 173 -18.50 19.65 -0.47
CA SER A 173 -18.02 19.08 -1.72
C SER A 173 -17.42 17.69 -1.49
N PHE A 174 -17.83 16.69 -2.26
CA PHE A 174 -17.35 15.32 -2.08
C PHE A 174 -16.43 14.91 -3.23
N ILE A 175 -15.18 14.58 -2.89
CA ILE A 175 -14.13 14.20 -3.83
C ILE A 175 -13.59 12.83 -3.43
N TYR A 176 -13.43 11.93 -4.40
CA TYR A 176 -12.95 10.59 -4.15
C TYR A 176 -11.90 10.14 -5.17
N GLY A 177 -11.08 9.17 -4.78
CA GLY A 177 -10.00 8.61 -5.60
C GLY A 177 -9.59 7.21 -5.17
N HIS A 178 -8.97 6.45 -6.07
CA HIS A 178 -8.49 5.11 -5.72
C HIS A 178 -7.27 5.15 -4.80
N SER A 179 -7.14 4.06 -4.05
CA SER A 179 -5.97 3.68 -3.27
C SER A 179 -5.47 2.34 -3.79
N ALA A 180 -4.17 2.08 -3.70
CA ALA A 180 -3.57 0.80 -4.03
C ALA A 180 -3.00 0.10 -2.79
N VAL A 181 -2.81 -1.21 -2.89
CA VAL A 181 -2.01 -1.96 -1.92
C VAL A 181 -0.59 -1.40 -1.84
N GLU A 182 0.02 -1.47 -0.65
CA GLU A 182 1.33 -0.88 -0.38
C GLU A 182 2.41 -1.34 -1.36
N SER A 183 2.45 -2.63 -1.70
CA SER A 183 3.45 -3.21 -2.62
C SER A 183 3.40 -2.62 -4.03
N PHE A 184 2.21 -2.24 -4.50
CA PHE A 184 2.06 -1.59 -5.80
C PHE A 184 2.40 -0.10 -5.67
N PHE A 185 1.87 0.55 -4.63
CA PHE A 185 2.04 1.98 -4.41
C PHE A 185 3.52 2.36 -4.20
N SER A 186 4.29 1.55 -3.48
CA SER A 186 5.71 1.82 -3.20
C SER A 186 6.55 2.00 -4.47
N ASN A 187 6.19 1.31 -5.56
CA ASN A 187 6.86 1.37 -6.86
C ASN A 187 6.23 2.40 -7.83
N HIS A 188 5.06 2.95 -7.48
CA HIS A 188 4.22 3.75 -8.37
C HIS A 188 3.64 5.00 -7.68
N GLN A 189 4.40 5.59 -6.76
CA GLN A 189 3.92 6.62 -5.83
C GLN A 189 3.36 7.88 -6.48
N ASN A 190 3.63 8.11 -7.76
CA ASN A 190 3.23 9.30 -8.52
C ASN A 190 2.12 9.00 -9.55
N LEU A 191 1.56 7.79 -9.57
CA LEU A 191 0.42 7.50 -10.44
C LEU A 191 -0.80 8.30 -9.97
N PRO A 192 -1.40 9.14 -10.82
CA PRO A 192 -2.60 9.89 -10.47
C PRO A 192 -3.75 8.99 -10.01
N GLU A 193 -3.88 7.80 -10.58
CA GLU A 193 -4.93 6.83 -10.28
C GLU A 193 -4.94 6.40 -8.81
N THR A 194 -3.77 6.20 -8.21
CA THR A 194 -3.64 5.64 -6.86
C THR A 194 -3.15 6.67 -5.85
N ILE A 195 -3.17 7.96 -6.22
CA ILE A 195 -2.54 9.03 -5.44
C ILE A 195 -3.16 9.23 -4.06
N PHE A 196 -4.44 8.88 -3.89
CA PHE A 196 -5.13 8.90 -2.59
C PHE A 196 -4.66 7.79 -1.63
N SER A 197 -3.77 6.88 -2.05
CA SER A 197 -3.04 6.02 -1.10
C SER A 197 -2.27 6.84 -0.06
N ARG A 198 -1.83 8.06 -0.42
CA ARG A 198 -1.15 8.98 0.51
C ARG A 198 -2.08 9.65 1.52
N LEU A 199 -3.39 9.62 1.28
CA LEU A 199 -4.38 10.29 2.13
C LEU A 199 -4.38 9.72 3.56
N SER A 200 -3.93 8.48 3.75
CA SER A 200 -3.73 7.89 5.09
C SER A 200 -2.69 8.59 5.93
N ASN A 201 -1.84 9.42 5.35
CA ASN A 201 -0.73 10.10 6.04
C ASN A 201 -1.07 11.55 6.39
N ILE A 202 -2.25 12.05 6.01
CA ILE A 202 -2.65 13.43 6.30
C ILE A 202 -3.09 13.56 7.76
N ASP A 203 -2.74 14.68 8.40
CA ASP A 203 -3.08 14.96 9.80
C ASP A 203 -4.06 16.14 9.95
N VAL A 204 -4.71 16.20 11.12
CA VAL A 204 -5.59 17.33 11.47
C VAL A 204 -4.75 18.61 11.58
N GLY A 205 -5.24 19.68 10.95
CA GLY A 205 -4.55 20.97 10.88
C GLY A 205 -3.77 21.20 9.58
N GLU A 206 -3.60 20.18 8.73
CA GLU A 206 -2.91 20.33 7.45
C GLU A 206 -3.76 21.05 6.40
N GLU A 207 -3.09 21.70 5.45
CA GLU A 207 -3.72 22.46 4.36
C GLU A 207 -4.09 21.56 3.18
N VAL A 208 -5.28 21.79 2.64
CA VAL A 208 -5.77 21.25 1.37
C VAL A 208 -6.09 22.44 0.47
N ASP A 209 -5.31 22.63 -0.58
CA ASP A 209 -5.51 23.69 -1.57
C ASP A 209 -6.22 23.11 -2.80
N ILE A 210 -7.32 23.73 -3.23
CA ILE A 210 -8.02 23.38 -4.47
C ILE A 210 -7.97 24.55 -5.44
N LYS A 211 -7.51 24.32 -6.66
CA LYS A 211 -7.58 25.26 -7.76
C LYS A 211 -8.85 25.01 -8.56
N LYS A 212 -9.73 26.00 -8.61
CA LYS A 212 -10.95 26.00 -9.41
C LYS A 212 -11.01 27.33 -10.17
N ASP A 213 -11.09 27.24 -11.50
CA ASP A 213 -10.89 28.39 -12.38
C ASP A 213 -9.54 29.11 -12.05
N GLU A 214 -9.55 30.42 -11.86
CA GLU A 214 -8.36 31.22 -11.52
C GLU A 214 -8.19 31.43 -10.01
N LYS A 215 -8.94 30.70 -9.18
CA LYS A 215 -8.95 30.87 -7.72
C LYS A 215 -8.30 29.68 -7.02
N VAL A 216 -7.50 30.00 -5.99
CA VAL A 216 -7.01 29.02 -5.02
C VAL A 216 -7.93 29.04 -3.80
N LEU A 217 -8.51 27.89 -3.52
CA LEU A 217 -9.47 27.63 -2.47
C LEU A 217 -8.77 26.88 -1.35
N LYS A 218 -8.56 27.52 -0.20
CA LYS A 218 -7.81 26.94 0.92
C LYS A 218 -8.73 26.28 1.93
N TYR A 219 -8.38 25.07 2.36
CA TYR A 219 -9.09 24.33 3.40
C TYR A 219 -8.11 23.82 4.45
N ILE A 220 -8.59 23.62 5.68
CA ILE A 220 -7.81 23.04 6.79
C ILE A 220 -8.49 21.75 7.24
N VAL A 221 -7.73 20.67 7.34
CA VAL A 221 -8.22 19.38 7.82
C VAL A 221 -8.73 19.53 9.26
N ARG A 222 -9.99 19.17 9.49
CA ARG A 222 -10.64 19.19 10.81
C ARG A 222 -10.87 17.82 11.38
N SER A 223 -11.04 16.81 10.53
CA SER A 223 -11.24 15.44 11.00
C SER A 223 -10.76 14.41 9.99
N LYS A 224 -10.40 13.24 10.52
CA LYS A 224 -10.03 12.04 9.77
C LYS A 224 -10.64 10.85 10.47
N LYS A 225 -11.45 10.06 9.75
CA LYS A 225 -12.17 8.92 10.32
C LYS A 225 -12.21 7.75 9.34
N ILE A 226 -12.30 6.55 9.89
CA ILE A 226 -12.58 5.33 9.13
C ILE A 226 -14.03 4.95 9.40
N VAL A 227 -14.84 4.83 8.34
CA VAL A 227 -16.28 4.58 8.44
C VAL A 227 -16.69 3.30 7.70
N SER A 228 -17.90 2.82 7.99
CA SER A 228 -18.55 1.75 7.24
C SER A 228 -18.82 2.19 5.79
N PRO A 229 -18.79 1.30 4.78
CA PRO A 229 -19.23 1.64 3.43
C PRO A 229 -20.69 2.11 3.36
N ASP A 230 -21.52 1.79 4.36
CA ASP A 230 -22.92 2.19 4.42
C ASP A 230 -23.15 3.47 5.25
N ASP A 231 -22.08 4.14 5.71
CA ASP A 231 -22.18 5.41 6.42
C ASP A 231 -22.24 6.58 5.41
N PHE A 232 -23.46 6.94 5.02
CA PHE A 232 -23.72 8.01 4.06
C PHE A 232 -23.80 9.41 4.70
N SER A 233 -23.72 9.51 6.02
CA SER A 233 -23.65 10.80 6.74
C SER A 233 -22.45 11.65 6.33
N ILE A 234 -21.46 11.04 5.67
CA ILE A 234 -20.28 11.69 5.10
C ILE A 234 -20.60 12.73 4.01
N LEU A 235 -21.80 12.68 3.43
CA LEU A 235 -22.26 13.68 2.46
C LEU A 235 -22.80 14.95 3.12
N GLU A 236 -23.22 14.88 4.38
CA GLU A 236 -23.84 16.01 5.06
C GLU A 236 -22.83 17.13 5.38
N SER A 237 -23.27 18.38 5.21
CA SER A 237 -22.47 19.54 5.62
C SER A 237 -22.28 19.56 7.12
N GLN A 238 -21.03 19.74 7.54
CA GLN A 238 -20.68 19.83 8.95
C GLN A 238 -20.90 21.26 9.43
N ASN A 239 -21.86 21.46 10.34
CA ASN A 239 -22.13 22.73 11.00
C ASN A 239 -22.50 23.90 10.06
N ASN A 240 -23.18 23.63 8.93
CA ASN A 240 -23.51 24.64 7.91
C ASN A 240 -22.28 25.41 7.40
N LYS A 241 -21.10 24.79 7.38
CA LYS A 241 -19.88 25.40 6.86
C LYS A 241 -19.57 24.87 5.47
N GLU A 242 -18.76 25.62 4.73
CA GLU A 242 -18.14 25.11 3.52
C GLU A 242 -17.04 24.10 3.88
N THR A 243 -17.20 22.88 3.39
CA THR A 243 -16.28 21.77 3.62
C THR A 243 -15.96 21.03 2.32
N VAL A 244 -14.82 20.37 2.31
CA VAL A 244 -14.47 19.36 1.32
C VAL A 244 -14.25 18.04 2.06
N THR A 245 -14.95 17.01 1.61
CA THR A 245 -14.78 15.64 2.06
C THR A 245 -13.96 14.87 1.02
N LEU A 246 -12.80 14.36 1.42
CA LEU A 246 -11.93 13.51 0.62
C LEU A 246 -12.12 12.06 1.06
N MET A 247 -12.38 11.17 0.11
CA MET A 247 -12.66 9.77 0.39
C MET A 247 -11.76 8.83 -0.42
N THR A 248 -11.25 7.79 0.25
CA THR A 248 -10.67 6.62 -0.41
C THR A 248 -11.02 5.32 0.32
N CYS A 249 -10.65 4.19 -0.28
CA CYS A 249 -10.90 2.88 0.29
C CYS A 249 -9.92 2.57 1.45
N TRP A 250 -10.40 1.84 2.44
CA TRP A 250 -9.60 1.44 3.61
C TRP A 250 -9.93 0.01 4.05
N PRO A 251 -8.97 -0.81 4.50
CA PRO A 251 -7.52 -0.64 4.33
C PRO A 251 -7.15 -0.52 2.85
N LEU A 252 -6.02 0.12 2.56
CA LEU A 252 -5.59 0.43 1.20
C LEU A 252 -5.54 -0.85 0.33
N GLY A 253 -6.17 -0.81 -0.84
CA GLY A 253 -6.26 -1.94 -1.77
C GLY A 253 -7.13 -3.13 -1.33
N ILE A 254 -7.78 -3.06 -0.16
CA ILE A 254 -8.76 -4.07 0.33
C ILE A 254 -10.17 -3.48 0.40
N GLY A 255 -10.31 -2.23 0.87
CA GLY A 255 -11.53 -1.44 0.75
C GLY A 255 -12.80 -1.95 1.46
N THR A 256 -12.65 -2.66 2.58
CA THR A 256 -13.78 -3.07 3.43
C THR A 256 -14.45 -1.91 4.17
N LYS A 257 -13.77 -0.76 4.26
CA LYS A 257 -14.18 0.49 4.90
C LYS A 257 -13.81 1.69 4.03
N ARG A 258 -14.11 2.89 4.49
CA ARG A 258 -13.73 4.15 3.82
C ARG A 258 -12.89 5.01 4.77
N LEU A 259 -11.77 5.51 4.26
CA LEU A 259 -11.03 6.58 4.91
C LEU A 259 -11.64 7.91 4.45
N ILE A 260 -12.06 8.72 5.41
CA ILE A 260 -12.72 10.00 5.20
C ILE A 260 -11.88 11.09 5.86
N VAL A 261 -11.55 12.12 5.09
CA VAL A 261 -10.87 13.32 5.57
C VAL A 261 -11.76 14.51 5.27
N VAL A 262 -12.12 15.28 6.29
CA VAL A 262 -12.96 16.47 6.14
C VAL A 262 -12.11 17.71 6.40
N ALA A 263 -12.04 18.59 5.41
CA ALA A 263 -11.37 19.87 5.50
C ALA A 263 -12.41 21.01 5.45
N GLU A 264 -12.26 21.97 6.36
CA GLU A 264 -13.14 23.15 6.45
C GLU A 264 -12.48 24.32 5.73
N ARG A 265 -13.29 25.12 5.04
CA ARG A 265 -12.82 26.29 4.32
C ARG A 265 -12.06 27.24 5.24
N GLN A 266 -10.84 27.59 4.86
CA GLN A 266 -10.05 28.62 5.51
C GLN A 266 -10.36 29.97 4.83
N ILE A 267 -10.76 30.92 5.65
CA ILE A 267 -11.18 32.27 5.24
C ILE A 267 -10.41 33.27 6.09
#